data_AF-K1VYE9-F1
#
_entry.id   AF-K1VYE9-F1
#
_cell.length_a   1.000
_cell.length_b   1.000
_cell.length_c   1.000
_cell.angle_alpha   90.00
_cell.angle_beta   90.00
_cell.angle_gamma   90.00
#
_symmetry.space_group_name_H-M   'P 1'
#
loop_
_entity.id
_entity.type
_entity.pdbx_description
1 polymer ?
#
loop_
_entity_poly.entity_id
_entity_poly.type
_entity_poly.pdbx_seq_one_letter_code
_entity_poly.pdbx_strand_id
1 'polypeptide(L)'
;MANDTPTTLGLLPIIDFEGFDQGNTEIGEQFFEACRDVGFAYLTNTGITDDDVNTIFDWSRRFHSLPDEAKAKCKILPRTAETPRCGGYSGIGQEQVTRILRGEDNPDKNSGDNKQSFDVRE
;
A
#
# COMPACT_ATOMS: atom_id res chain seq x y z
N MET A 1 16.17 -33.73 9.08
CA MET A 1 17.07 -32.55 9.06
C MET A 1 16.87 -31.92 7.69
N ALA A 2 15.74 -31.24 7.48
CA ALA A 2 15.36 -30.71 6.18
C ALA A 2 15.69 -29.22 6.14
N ASN A 3 16.55 -28.86 5.19
CA ASN A 3 16.98 -27.55 4.71
C ASN A 3 16.15 -26.31 5.11
N ASP A 4 16.59 -25.59 6.16
CA ASP A 4 16.10 -24.23 6.49
C ASP A 4 17.10 -23.17 6.03
N THR A 5 17.32 -23.05 4.72
CA THR A 5 17.95 -21.83 4.20
C THR A 5 16.83 -20.93 3.70
N PRO A 6 16.62 -19.73 4.28
CA PRO A 6 15.60 -18.81 3.78
C PRO A 6 15.92 -18.51 2.31
N THR A 7 14.95 -18.79 1.44
CA THR A 7 15.10 -18.48 0.02
C THR A 7 15.19 -16.96 -0.09
N THR A 8 16.25 -16.45 -0.72
CA THR A 8 16.48 -15.00 -0.85
C THR A 8 16.32 -14.59 -2.29
N LEU A 9 15.50 -13.57 -2.54
CA LEU A 9 15.44 -12.90 -3.84
C LEU A 9 16.37 -11.69 -3.76
N GLY A 10 17.67 -11.93 -3.98
CA GLY A 10 18.71 -10.92 -3.73
C GLY A 10 18.99 -10.75 -2.25
N LEU A 11 18.84 -9.53 -1.72
CA LEU A 11 19.05 -9.21 -0.29
C LEU A 11 17.78 -9.30 0.55
N LEU A 12 16.63 -9.59 -0.08
CA LEU A 12 15.34 -9.61 0.62
C LEU A 12 14.96 -11.05 1.00
N PRO A 13 14.67 -11.32 2.29
CA PRO A 13 14.24 -12.62 2.76
C PRO A 13 12.83 -12.94 2.22
N ILE A 14 12.65 -14.17 1.74
CA ILE A 14 11.34 -14.75 1.44
C ILE A 14 10.99 -15.70 2.57
N ILE A 15 9.84 -15.49 3.19
CA ILE A 15 9.35 -16.27 4.33
C ILE A 15 8.09 -17.00 3.90
N ASP A 16 8.10 -18.30 4.13
CA ASP A 16 6.92 -19.14 3.92
C ASP A 16 6.00 -19.07 5.15
N PHE A 17 4.76 -18.62 4.94
CA PHE A 17 3.75 -18.51 6.00
C PHE A 17 2.85 -19.74 6.11
N GLU A 18 3.11 -20.80 5.35
CA GLU A 18 2.35 -22.05 5.45
C GLU A 18 2.44 -22.62 6.89
N GLY A 19 1.27 -22.76 7.55
CA GLY A 19 1.20 -23.28 8.92
C GLY A 19 1.54 -22.25 10.02
N PHE A 20 1.66 -20.96 9.69
CA PHE A 20 1.80 -19.90 10.70
C PHE A 20 0.62 -19.87 11.69
N ASP A 21 -0.59 -20.10 11.20
CA ASP A 21 -1.82 -20.20 11.98
C ASP A 21 -1.84 -21.39 12.96
N GLN A 22 -0.99 -22.39 12.73
CA GLN A 22 -0.83 -23.57 13.58
C GLN A 22 0.14 -23.34 14.76
N GLY A 23 0.67 -22.11 14.90
CA GLY A 23 1.55 -21.73 16.00
C GLY A 23 3.01 -22.10 15.79
N ASN A 24 3.46 -22.21 14.54
CA ASN A 24 4.86 -22.46 14.22
C ASN A 24 5.74 -21.26 14.62
N THR A 25 6.53 -21.43 15.68
CA THR A 25 7.39 -20.38 16.23
C THR A 25 8.56 -20.04 15.31
N GLU A 26 9.01 -20.98 14.47
CA GLU A 26 10.15 -20.80 13.57
C GLU A 26 9.85 -19.74 12.50
N ILE A 27 8.63 -19.72 11.95
CA ILE A 27 8.17 -18.71 10.99
C ILE A 27 8.17 -17.32 11.65
N GLY A 28 7.73 -17.24 12.91
CA GLY A 28 7.73 -16.01 13.69
C GLY A 28 9.13 -15.46 13.94
N GLU A 29 10.09 -16.34 14.23
CA GLU A 29 11.50 -15.97 14.40
C GLU A 29 12.11 -15.46 13.09
N GLN A 30 11.89 -16.16 11.97
CA GLN A 30 12.34 -15.72 10.66
C GLN A 30 11.76 -14.35 10.27
N PHE A 31 10.47 -14.13 10.55
CA PHE A 31 9.82 -12.83 10.33
C PHE A 31 10.39 -11.73 11.21
N PHE A 32 10.67 -12.03 12.48
CA PHE A 32 11.31 -11.09 13.39
C PHE A 32 12.71 -10.69 12.92
N GLU A 33 13.54 -11.66 12.52
CA GLU A 33 14.89 -11.41 12.01
C GLU A 33 14.87 -10.57 10.73
N ALA A 34 13.98 -10.89 9.79
CA ALA A 34 13.79 -10.11 8.58
C ALA A 34 13.41 -8.65 8.88
N CYS A 35 12.50 -8.43 9.82
CA CYS A 35 12.11 -7.09 10.25
C CYS A 35 13.24 -6.34 10.96
N ARG A 36 14.03 -7.02 11.80
CA ARG A 36 15.13 -6.41 12.58
C ARG A 36 16.32 -6.03 11.69
N ASP A 37 16.72 -6.94 10.80
CA ASP A 37 18.01 -6.85 10.11
C ASP A 37 17.89 -6.21 8.72
N VAL A 38 16.77 -6.45 8.01
CA VAL A 38 16.54 -5.94 6.65
C VAL A 38 15.46 -4.85 6.63
N GLY A 39 14.42 -4.98 7.46
CA GLY A 39 13.25 -4.10 7.48
C GLY A 39 12.23 -4.36 6.37
N PHE A 40 12.50 -5.32 5.48
CA PHE A 40 11.64 -5.72 4.38
C PHE A 40 11.70 -7.24 4.20
N ALA A 41 10.58 -7.85 3.80
CA ALA A 41 10.47 -9.27 3.50
C ALA A 41 9.40 -9.52 2.44
N TYR A 42 9.53 -10.62 1.71
CA TYR A 42 8.45 -11.18 0.89
C TYR A 42 7.79 -12.33 1.65
N LEU A 43 6.47 -12.40 1.61
CA LEU A 43 5.70 -13.47 2.25
C LEU A 43 5.05 -14.33 1.16
N THR A 44 5.17 -15.65 1.29
CA THR A 44 4.47 -16.62 0.45
C THR A 44 3.50 -17.44 1.29
N ASN A 45 2.49 -18.06 0.66
CA ASN A 45 1.50 -18.92 1.34
C ASN A 45 0.76 -18.23 2.50
N THR A 46 0.48 -16.93 2.38
CA THR A 46 -0.27 -16.14 3.38
C THR A 46 -1.77 -16.46 3.42
N GLY A 47 -2.25 -17.36 2.55
CA GLY A 47 -3.65 -17.69 2.36
C GLY A 47 -4.39 -16.77 1.40
N ILE A 48 -3.75 -15.70 0.90
CA ILE A 48 -4.30 -14.84 -0.15
C ILE A 48 -4.02 -15.50 -1.51
N THR A 49 -5.07 -15.78 -2.27
CA THR A 49 -4.92 -16.40 -3.60
C THR A 49 -4.54 -15.38 -4.67
N ASP A 50 -3.90 -15.84 -5.74
CA ASP A 50 -3.62 -14.99 -6.91
C ASP A 50 -4.91 -14.41 -7.51
N ASP A 51 -6.02 -15.15 -7.44
CA ASP A 51 -7.33 -14.69 -7.92
C ASP A 51 -7.88 -13.53 -7.08
N ASP A 52 -7.69 -13.55 -5.76
CA ASP A 52 -8.07 -12.44 -4.88
C ASP A 52 -7.26 -11.19 -5.20
N VAL A 53 -5.94 -11.35 -5.37
CA VAL A 53 -5.02 -10.26 -5.76
C VAL A 53 -5.44 -9.66 -7.09
N ASN A 54 -5.66 -10.51 -8.11
CA ASN A 54 -6.10 -10.10 -9.44
C ASN A 54 -7.45 -9.36 -9.38
N THR A 55 -8.39 -9.86 -8.58
CA THR A 55 -9.71 -9.25 -8.38
C THR A 55 -9.58 -7.85 -7.79
N ILE A 56 -8.74 -7.65 -6.77
CA ILE A 56 -8.51 -6.34 -6.15
C ILE A 56 -7.89 -5.36 -7.16
N PHE A 57 -6.89 -5.80 -7.92
CA PHE A 57 -6.30 -4.97 -8.98
C PHE A 57 -7.28 -4.65 -10.10
N ASP A 58 -8.18 -5.57 -10.45
CA ASP A 58 -9.26 -5.31 -11.41
C ASP A 58 -10.25 -4.26 -10.91
N TRP A 59 -10.64 -4.31 -9.64
CA TRP A 59 -11.48 -3.28 -9.04
C TRP A 59 -10.80 -1.91 -9.02
N SER A 60 -9.51 -1.86 -8.69
CA SER A 60 -8.71 -0.64 -8.79
C SER A 60 -8.71 -0.09 -10.22
N ARG A 61 -8.41 -0.92 -11.22
CA ARG A 61 -8.45 -0.53 -12.65
C ARG A 61 -9.81 0.01 -13.05
N ARG A 62 -10.91 -0.67 -12.67
CA ARG A 62 -12.28 -0.23 -12.97
C ARG A 62 -12.58 1.13 -12.35
N PHE A 63 -12.21 1.34 -11.09
CA PHE A 63 -12.43 2.61 -10.41
C PHE A 63 -11.65 3.76 -11.08
N HIS A 64 -10.36 3.58 -11.35
CA HIS A 64 -9.55 4.63 -11.97
C HIS A 64 -9.93 4.93 -13.43
N SER A 65 -10.58 3.99 -14.11
CA SER A 65 -11.15 4.16 -15.45
C SER A 65 -12.46 4.96 -15.47
N LEU A 66 -13.09 5.22 -14.31
CA LEU A 66 -14.29 6.04 -14.24
C LEU A 66 -13.99 7.51 -14.59
N PRO A 67 -14.98 8.26 -15.11
CA PRO A 67 -14.84 9.70 -15.33
C PRO A 67 -14.48 10.44 -14.05
N ASP A 68 -13.72 11.53 -14.17
CA ASP A 68 -13.25 12.29 -13.01
C ASP A 68 -14.39 12.84 -12.15
N GLU A 69 -15.54 13.17 -12.75
CA GLU A 69 -16.75 13.58 -12.01
C GLU A 69 -17.27 12.47 -11.09
N ALA A 70 -17.22 11.21 -11.53
CA ALA A 70 -17.66 10.07 -10.72
C ALA A 70 -16.66 9.81 -9.57
N LYS A 71 -15.36 9.87 -9.84
CA LYS A 71 -14.31 9.70 -8.82
C LYS A 71 -14.32 10.84 -7.78
N ALA A 72 -14.61 12.07 -8.21
CA ALA A 72 -14.69 13.25 -7.34
C ALA A 72 -15.80 13.18 -6.28
N LYS A 73 -16.83 12.33 -6.47
CA LYS A 73 -17.86 12.08 -5.46
C LYS A 73 -17.31 11.44 -4.19
N CYS A 74 -16.22 10.69 -4.33
CA CYS A 74 -15.55 10.02 -3.22
C CYS A 74 -14.26 10.73 -2.81
N LYS A 75 -14.09 12.01 -3.16
CA LYS A 75 -12.84 12.74 -2.85
C LYS A 75 -12.58 12.79 -1.35
N ILE A 76 -11.31 12.74 -0.97
CA ILE A 76 -10.90 12.97 0.42
C ILE A 76 -11.33 14.38 0.83
N LEU A 77 -12.15 14.47 1.88
CA LEU A 77 -12.55 15.74 2.46
C LEU A 77 -11.51 16.21 3.49
N PRO A 78 -11.28 17.53 3.63
CA PRO A 78 -10.44 18.06 4.69
C PRO A 78 -10.95 17.60 6.05
N ARG A 79 -10.04 17.24 6.95
CA ARG A 79 -10.43 16.80 8.30
C ARG A 79 -11.13 17.93 9.04
N THR A 80 -12.43 17.80 9.26
CA THR A 80 -13.20 18.71 10.12
C THR A 80 -13.81 17.95 11.30
N ALA A 81 -14.40 18.66 12.26
CA ALA A 81 -15.15 18.03 13.35
C ALA A 81 -16.32 17.17 12.83
N GLU A 82 -16.87 17.51 11.67
CA GLU A 82 -17.97 16.82 11.00
C GLU A 82 -17.48 15.69 10.07
N THR A 83 -16.22 15.76 9.62
CA THR A 83 -15.55 14.74 8.80
C THR A 83 -14.25 14.28 9.48
N PRO A 84 -14.34 13.62 10.64
CA PRO A 84 -13.16 13.14 11.37
C PRO A 84 -12.44 12.01 10.62
N ARG A 85 -13.10 11.41 9.62
CA ARG A 85 -12.63 10.27 8.83
C ARG A 85 -12.13 10.77 7.48
N CYS A 86 -10.83 10.65 7.25
CA CYS A 86 -10.20 10.90 5.96
C CYS A 86 -10.00 9.54 5.25
N GLY A 87 -10.82 9.24 4.25
CA GLY A 87 -10.69 8.08 3.36
C GLY A 87 -11.40 8.42 2.05
N GLY A 88 -10.91 7.89 0.93
CA GLY A 88 -11.46 8.21 -0.39
C GLY A 88 -10.41 8.45 -1.46
N TYR A 89 -10.81 9.17 -2.51
CA TYR A 89 -10.05 9.41 -3.71
C TYR A 89 -9.18 10.67 -3.61
N SER A 90 -7.91 10.54 -3.97
CA SER A 90 -6.99 11.64 -4.26
C SER A 90 -6.70 11.66 -5.76
N GLY A 91 -7.03 12.77 -6.41
CA GLY A 91 -6.81 12.97 -7.84
C GLY A 91 -5.40 13.47 -8.17
N ILE A 92 -5.07 13.48 -9.46
CA ILE A 92 -3.80 13.99 -9.96
C ILE A 92 -3.60 15.43 -9.50
N GLY A 93 -2.41 15.72 -8.96
CA GLY A 93 -2.02 17.05 -8.52
C GLY A 93 -2.61 17.53 -7.20
N GLN A 94 -3.40 16.70 -6.49
CA GLN A 94 -3.98 17.06 -5.20
C GLN A 94 -2.96 16.99 -4.06
N GLU A 95 -2.00 16.06 -4.13
CA GLU A 95 -0.91 15.95 -3.16
C GLU A 95 0.25 16.89 -3.56
N GLN A 96 0.70 17.71 -2.62
CA GLN A 96 1.74 18.73 -2.84
C GLN A 96 2.79 18.64 -1.74
N VAL A 97 3.81 17.81 -1.94
CA VAL A 97 4.92 17.64 -0.97
C VAL A 97 5.89 18.83 -1.02
N THR A 98 6.08 19.45 -2.19
CA THR A 98 7.16 20.42 -2.44
C THR A 98 6.88 21.85 -1.96
N ARG A 99 5.63 22.20 -1.62
CA ARG A 99 5.28 23.56 -1.15
C ARG A 99 5.88 23.89 0.23
N ILE A 100 6.00 22.89 1.12
CA ILE A 100 6.48 23.12 2.50
C ILE A 100 7.99 23.41 2.53
N LEU A 101 8.76 22.85 1.59
CA LEU A 101 10.23 22.96 1.59
C LEU A 101 10.78 24.10 0.74
N ARG A 102 10.05 24.56 -0.29
CA ARG A 102 10.60 25.52 -1.26
C ARG A 102 10.37 27.00 -0.94
N GLY A 103 9.47 27.37 -0.03
CA GLY A 103 9.26 28.79 0.31
C GLY A 103 8.94 29.69 -0.89
N GLU A 104 8.45 29.11 -1.99
CA GLU A 104 8.22 29.80 -3.26
C GLU A 104 6.72 29.76 -3.60
N ASP A 105 6.12 30.95 -3.64
CA ASP A 105 4.84 31.24 -4.29
C ASP A 105 5.01 31.16 -5.82
N ASN A 106 5.31 29.98 -6.36
CA ASN A 106 5.31 29.78 -7.81
C ASN A 106 3.93 29.24 -8.26
N PRO A 107 3.16 29.98 -9.10
CA PRO A 107 1.78 29.67 -9.44
C PRO A 107 1.61 28.61 -10.53
N ASP A 108 2.59 27.73 -10.75
CA ASP A 108 2.41 26.57 -11.63
C ASP A 108 1.44 25.57 -10.97
N LYS A 109 0.14 25.79 -11.23
CA LYS A 109 -0.99 24.99 -10.74
C LYS A 109 -0.98 23.51 -11.20
N ASN A 110 0.08 23.07 -11.88
CA ASN A 110 0.20 21.76 -12.50
C ASN A 110 1.41 20.95 -12.01
N SER A 111 2.07 21.37 -10.93
CA SER A 111 3.25 20.69 -10.37
C SER A 111 2.94 19.78 -9.17
N GLY A 112 1.70 19.29 -9.05
CA GLY A 112 1.37 18.30 -8.04
C GLY A 112 1.70 16.89 -8.53
N ASP A 113 1.65 15.90 -7.63
CA ASP A 113 2.06 14.54 -7.99
C ASP A 113 1.20 13.94 -9.11
N ASN A 114 1.85 13.32 -10.10
CA ASN A 114 1.21 12.59 -11.21
C ASN A 114 0.71 11.20 -10.76
N LYS A 115 0.00 11.15 -9.64
CA LYS A 115 -0.55 9.93 -9.04
C LYS A 115 -2.03 10.13 -8.75
N GLN A 116 -2.76 9.03 -8.77
CA GLN A 116 -4.08 8.92 -8.15
C GLN A 116 -3.98 7.89 -7.04
N SER A 117 -4.67 8.11 -5.93
CA SER A 117 -4.81 7.10 -4.88
C SER A 117 -6.27 6.95 -4.50
N PHE A 118 -6.62 5.77 -4.03
CA PHE A 118 -7.93 5.49 -3.46
C PHE A 118 -7.74 4.65 -2.21
N ASP A 119 -8.20 5.20 -1.09
CA ASP A 119 -8.06 4.59 0.22
C ASP A 119 -9.44 4.17 0.74
N VAL A 120 -9.64 2.87 0.90
CA VAL A 120 -10.83 2.30 1.55
C VAL A 120 -10.56 2.22 3.04
N ARG A 121 -11.47 2.76 3.86
CA ARG A 121 -11.49 2.53 5.32
C ARG A 121 -12.80 1.83 5.68
N GLU A 122 -12.68 0.74 6.43
CA GLU A 122 -13.77 0.01 7.09
C GLU A 122 -14.39 0.82 8.23
#